data_AF-A0A8T5T1X6-F1
#
_entry.id   AF-A0A8T5T1X6-F1
#
_cell.length_a   1.000
_cell.length_b   1.000
_cell.length_c   1.000
_cell.angle_alpha   90.00
_cell.angle_beta   90.00
_cell.angle_gamma   90.00
#
_symmetry.space_group_name_H-M   'P 1'
#
loop_
_entity.id
_entity.type
_entity.pdbx_description
1 polymer ?
#
loop_
_entity_poly.entity_id
_entity_poly.type
_entity_poly.pdbx_seq_one_letter_code
_entity_poly.pdbx_strand_id
1 'polypeptide(L)'
;MTQEKKEAPKRKRILNRYRLAHHPLCKEFSDHVYQIKGQKVCRGCANMYLGVIIGVILAPIAVFVLKINFWIAFISTNVFYIFTPLSILLNPPRIVKDFCRLLLGIAMMSMVVTIILSIIELFKGFNFWALVVLLVSILIYVVSRRYFTRLRSKKNEKVCRECDQFYLPRCEGMGQKLSSEEKTTNVLDSSKISKQ
;
A
#
# COMPACT_ATOMS: atom_id res chain seq x y z
N MET A 1 -28.54 -21.52 -22.30
CA MET A 1 -27.12 -21.38 -21.89
C MET A 1 -26.33 -20.66 -22.98
N THR A 2 -25.92 -19.39 -22.82
CA THR A 2 -24.69 -18.75 -23.42
C THR A 2 -24.75 -17.20 -23.55
N GLN A 3 -25.21 -16.48 -22.52
CA GLN A 3 -24.82 -15.05 -22.35
C GLN A 3 -24.11 -14.81 -21.00
N GLU A 4 -24.52 -15.48 -19.91
CA GLU A 4 -23.84 -15.39 -18.61
C GLU A 4 -22.32 -15.69 -18.65
N LYS A 5 -21.88 -16.66 -19.46
CA LYS A 5 -20.46 -17.06 -19.51
C LYS A 5 -19.54 -16.00 -20.15
N LYS A 6 -20.06 -15.08 -20.96
CA LYS A 6 -19.25 -14.01 -21.59
C LYS A 6 -19.10 -12.77 -20.70
N GLU A 7 -19.95 -12.59 -19.70
CA GLU A 7 -19.92 -11.41 -18.81
C GLU A 7 -19.11 -11.62 -17.53
N ALA A 8 -18.96 -12.86 -17.07
CA ALA A 8 -18.10 -13.24 -15.95
C ALA A 8 -16.64 -12.70 -16.05
N PRO A 9 -15.93 -12.77 -17.20
CA PRO A 9 -14.58 -12.22 -17.31
C PRO A 9 -14.53 -10.68 -17.27
N LYS A 10 -15.58 -9.98 -17.73
CA LYS A 10 -15.69 -8.51 -17.62
C LYS A 10 -15.94 -8.07 -16.17
N ARG A 11 -16.80 -8.79 -15.42
CA ARG A 11 -17.10 -8.51 -14.01
C ARG A 11 -15.86 -8.61 -13.11
N LYS A 12 -14.97 -9.60 -13.34
CA LYS A 12 -13.66 -9.72 -12.67
C LYS A 12 -12.72 -8.54 -12.94
N ARG A 13 -12.69 -8.00 -14.18
CA ARG A 13 -11.80 -6.86 -14.52
C ARG A 13 -12.15 -5.58 -13.77
N ILE A 14 -13.42 -5.32 -13.48
CA ILE A 14 -13.84 -4.08 -12.80
C ILE A 14 -13.57 -4.14 -11.30
N LEU A 15 -13.66 -5.32 -10.66
CA LEU A 15 -13.23 -5.51 -9.26
C LEU A 15 -11.72 -5.31 -9.09
N ASN A 16 -10.93 -5.62 -10.13
CA ASN A 16 -9.50 -5.32 -10.16
C ASN A 16 -9.17 -3.81 -10.17
N ARG A 17 -10.11 -2.93 -10.56
CA ARG A 17 -9.86 -1.49 -10.73
C ARG A 17 -9.66 -0.74 -9.39
N TYR A 18 -10.01 -1.37 -8.27
CA TYR A 18 -9.95 -0.78 -6.92
C TYR A 18 -9.11 -1.58 -5.93
N ARG A 19 -8.29 -2.51 -6.42
CA ARG A 19 -7.60 -3.52 -5.60
C ARG A 19 -6.71 -2.98 -4.47
N LEU A 20 -6.32 -1.71 -4.53
CA LEU A 20 -5.35 -1.08 -3.63
C LEU A 20 -5.92 0.06 -2.78
N ALA A 21 -7.17 0.47 -3.02
CA ALA A 21 -7.81 1.56 -2.28
C ALA A 21 -8.85 0.99 -1.31
N HIS A 22 -8.72 1.33 -0.02
CA HIS A 22 -9.65 0.87 1.02
C HIS A 22 -11.04 1.54 0.89
N HIS A 23 -11.11 2.75 0.32
CA HIS A 23 -12.35 3.49 0.05
C HIS A 23 -12.27 4.19 -1.32
N PRO A 24 -12.35 3.44 -2.42
CA PRO A 24 -12.08 3.97 -3.78
C PRO A 24 -13.09 5.02 -4.25
N LEU A 25 -14.34 4.94 -3.77
CA LEU A 25 -15.45 5.76 -4.28
C LEU A 25 -15.97 6.76 -3.23
N CYS A 26 -15.38 6.82 -2.04
CA CYS A 26 -15.76 7.78 -1.01
C CYS A 26 -15.18 9.17 -1.32
N LYS A 27 -16.00 10.23 -1.25
CA LYS A 27 -15.59 11.62 -1.51
C LYS A 27 -14.51 12.09 -0.51
N GLU A 28 -14.65 11.72 0.76
CA GLU A 28 -13.68 12.02 1.83
C GLU A 28 -12.28 11.44 1.57
N PHE A 29 -12.19 10.38 0.75
CA PHE A 29 -10.93 9.74 0.39
C PHE A 29 -10.44 10.10 -1.02
N SER A 30 -11.09 11.04 -1.71
CA SER A 30 -10.71 11.44 -3.07
C SER A 30 -9.25 11.92 -3.17
N ASP A 31 -8.78 12.67 -2.18
CA ASP A 31 -7.39 13.15 -2.09
C ASP A 31 -6.35 12.07 -1.74
N HIS A 32 -6.80 10.86 -1.37
CA HIS A 32 -5.97 9.71 -0.99
C HIS A 32 -5.67 8.77 -2.15
N VAL A 33 -6.07 9.16 -3.36
CA VAL A 33 -6.08 8.29 -4.53
C VAL A 33 -5.48 9.02 -5.74
N TYR A 34 -4.62 8.33 -6.50
CA TYR A 34 -4.22 8.75 -7.84
C TYR A 34 -5.22 8.25 -8.87
N GLN A 35 -5.57 9.10 -9.84
CA GLN A 35 -6.39 8.72 -10.98
C GLN A 35 -5.48 8.47 -12.20
N ILE A 36 -5.27 7.19 -12.53
CA ILE A 36 -4.40 6.79 -13.65
C ILE A 36 -5.25 6.02 -14.67
N LYS A 37 -5.46 6.60 -15.87
CA LYS A 37 -6.26 5.99 -16.96
C LYS A 37 -7.63 5.47 -16.48
N GLY A 38 -8.32 6.24 -15.65
CA GLY A 38 -9.63 5.89 -15.08
C GLY A 38 -9.58 4.81 -13.97
N GLN A 39 -8.40 4.45 -13.49
CA GLN A 39 -8.20 3.60 -12.31
C GLN A 39 -7.85 4.44 -11.09
N LYS A 40 -8.33 4.02 -9.93
CA LYS A 40 -8.14 4.69 -8.64
C LYS A 40 -7.18 3.88 -7.78
N VAL A 41 -5.97 4.39 -7.60
CA VAL A 41 -4.90 3.71 -6.83
C VAL A 41 -4.61 4.48 -5.55
N CYS A 42 -4.52 3.79 -4.40
CA CYS A 42 -4.13 4.47 -3.16
C CYS A 42 -2.74 5.09 -3.30
N ARG A 43 -2.68 6.41 -3.13
CA ARG A 43 -1.47 7.22 -3.26
C ARG A 43 -0.34 6.74 -2.36
N GLY A 44 -0.64 6.47 -1.09
CA GLY A 44 0.34 5.94 -0.14
C GLY A 44 0.86 4.54 -0.48
N CYS A 45 0.01 3.65 -1.02
CA CYS A 45 0.43 2.32 -1.42
C CYS A 45 1.27 2.36 -2.71
N ALA A 46 0.88 3.21 -3.66
CA ALA A 46 1.62 3.41 -4.90
C ALA A 46 3.06 3.88 -4.62
N ASN A 47 3.23 4.91 -3.79
CA ASN A 47 4.56 5.44 -3.45
C ASN A 47 5.40 4.42 -2.67
N MET A 48 4.78 3.67 -1.75
CA MET A 48 5.47 2.59 -1.03
C MET A 48 5.94 1.48 -1.97
N TYR A 49 5.09 1.01 -2.89
CA TYR A 49 5.47 -0.03 -3.85
C TYR A 49 6.52 0.47 -4.84
N LEU A 50 6.44 1.73 -5.27
CA LEU A 50 7.47 2.34 -6.08
C LEU A 50 8.82 2.33 -5.35
N GLY A 51 8.83 2.71 -4.06
CA GLY A 51 10.02 2.61 -3.22
C GLY A 51 10.56 1.18 -3.08
N VAL A 52 9.68 0.18 -2.95
CA VAL A 52 10.09 -1.24 -2.94
C VAL A 52 10.74 -1.63 -4.26
N ILE A 53 10.17 -1.25 -5.40
CA ILE A 53 10.74 -1.54 -6.74
C ILE A 53 12.13 -0.91 -6.87
N ILE A 54 12.26 0.37 -6.48
CA ILE A 54 13.56 1.05 -6.45
C ILE A 54 14.54 0.31 -5.55
N GLY A 55 14.12 -0.09 -4.35
CA GLY A 55 14.94 -0.84 -3.41
C GLY A 55 15.41 -2.20 -3.96
N VAL A 56 14.55 -2.93 -4.68
CA VAL A 56 14.90 -4.19 -5.35
C VAL A 56 15.97 -3.96 -6.42
N ILE A 57 15.88 -2.88 -7.19
CA ILE A 57 16.87 -2.53 -8.22
C ILE A 57 18.20 -2.10 -7.58
N LEU A 58 18.16 -1.33 -6.48
CA LEU A 58 19.34 -0.84 -5.79
C LEU A 58 20.07 -1.93 -4.98
N ALA A 59 19.34 -2.94 -4.48
CA ALA A 59 19.92 -4.00 -3.66
C ALA A 59 21.13 -4.73 -4.30
N PRO A 60 21.07 -5.25 -5.54
CA PRO A 60 22.22 -5.91 -6.16
C PRO A 60 23.37 -4.94 -6.41
N ILE A 61 23.08 -3.68 -6.78
CA ILE A 61 24.13 -2.65 -6.96
C ILE A 61 24.85 -2.42 -5.63
N ALA A 62 24.11 -2.26 -4.55
CA ALA A 62 24.68 -2.03 -3.24
C ALA A 62 25.54 -3.22 -2.77
N VAL A 63 25.05 -4.46 -2.94
CA VAL A 63 25.75 -5.66 -2.47
C VAL A 63 26.94 -6.03 -3.36
N PHE A 64 26.79 -6.05 -4.68
CA PHE A 64 27.82 -6.58 -5.58
C PHE A 64 28.78 -5.50 -6.09
N VAL A 65 28.30 -4.28 -6.34
CA VAL A 65 29.14 -3.19 -6.86
C VAL A 65 29.77 -2.42 -5.71
N LEU A 66 28.95 -1.93 -4.77
CA LEU A 66 29.43 -1.12 -3.64
C LEU A 66 29.98 -1.95 -2.48
N LYS A 67 29.78 -3.29 -2.51
CA LYS A 67 30.25 -4.23 -1.48
C LYS A 67 29.87 -3.81 -0.07
N ILE A 68 28.63 -3.33 0.11
CA ILE A 68 28.16 -2.91 1.43
C ILE A 68 28.17 -4.08 2.41
N ASN A 69 28.61 -3.82 3.64
CA ASN A 69 28.52 -4.78 4.73
C ASN A 69 27.17 -4.64 5.47
N PHE A 70 26.88 -5.58 6.37
CA PHE A 70 25.62 -5.59 7.13
C PHE A 70 25.44 -4.34 8.02
N TRP A 71 26.52 -3.73 8.51
CA TRP A 71 26.46 -2.50 9.29
C TRP A 71 25.99 -1.30 8.46
N ILE A 72 26.55 -1.11 7.27
CA ILE A 72 26.14 -0.04 6.35
C ILE A 72 24.68 -0.26 5.92
N ALA A 73 24.29 -1.49 5.63
CA ALA A 73 22.91 -1.84 5.31
C ALA A 73 21.96 -1.52 6.49
N PHE A 74 22.35 -1.85 7.71
CA PHE A 74 21.59 -1.57 8.92
C PHE A 74 21.43 -0.06 9.15
N ILE A 75 22.52 0.71 9.07
CA ILE A 75 22.48 2.17 9.23
C ILE A 75 21.58 2.79 8.15
N SER A 76 21.77 2.41 6.89
CA SER A 76 20.97 2.91 5.77
C SER A 76 19.48 2.61 5.96
N THR A 77 19.16 1.40 6.44
CA THR A 77 17.79 1.02 6.78
C THR A 77 17.20 1.99 7.80
N ASN A 78 17.89 2.24 8.90
CA ASN A 78 17.41 3.13 9.97
C ASN A 78 17.28 4.59 9.51
N VAL A 79 18.22 5.07 8.68
CA VAL A 79 18.18 6.41 8.09
C VAL A 79 16.95 6.58 7.21
N PHE A 80 16.64 5.64 6.32
CA PHE A 80 15.42 5.73 5.51
C PHE A 80 14.15 5.54 6.35
N TYR A 81 14.25 4.72 7.40
CA TYR A 81 13.12 4.40 8.27
C TYR A 81 12.64 5.60 9.08
N ILE A 82 13.56 6.43 9.61
CA ILE A 82 13.26 7.52 10.56
C ILE A 82 12.31 8.58 9.99
N PHE A 83 12.29 8.76 8.67
CA PHE A 83 11.39 9.71 8.01
C PHE A 83 9.91 9.32 8.18
N THR A 84 9.61 8.04 8.38
CA THR A 84 8.23 7.58 8.57
C THR A 84 7.61 8.09 9.87
N PRO A 85 8.17 7.82 11.07
CA PRO A 85 7.64 8.40 12.31
C PRO A 85 7.72 9.92 12.31
N LEU A 86 8.78 10.51 11.73
CA LEU A 86 8.92 11.96 11.63
C LEU A 86 7.76 12.60 10.84
N SER A 87 7.33 11.96 9.74
CA SER A 87 6.18 12.41 8.96
C SER A 87 4.85 12.35 9.73
N ILE A 88 4.75 11.49 10.75
CA ILE A 88 3.57 11.45 11.62
C ILE A 88 3.60 12.55 12.65
N LEU A 89 4.78 12.83 13.22
CA LEU A 89 4.96 13.83 14.27
C LEU A 89 4.80 15.26 13.74
N LEU A 90 5.47 15.58 12.61
CA LEU A 90 5.50 16.93 12.06
C LEU A 90 4.30 17.28 11.17
N ASN A 91 3.46 16.30 10.84
CA ASN A 91 2.34 16.44 9.90
C ASN A 91 2.68 17.29 8.64
N PRO A 92 3.76 16.97 7.91
CA PRO A 92 4.25 17.81 6.82
C PRO A 92 3.26 17.84 5.63
N PRO A 93 3.49 18.72 4.64
CA PRO A 93 2.66 18.80 3.44
C PRO A 93 2.59 17.45 2.70
N ARG A 94 1.56 17.30 1.87
CA ARG A 94 1.20 16.01 1.26
C ARG A 94 2.34 15.39 0.44
N ILE A 95 3.09 16.21 -0.29
CA ILE A 95 4.24 15.77 -1.11
C ILE A 95 5.33 15.14 -0.25
N VAL A 96 5.61 15.72 0.93
CA VAL A 96 6.59 15.17 1.86
C VAL A 96 6.09 13.84 2.43
N LYS A 97 4.80 13.72 2.76
CA LYS A 97 4.22 12.44 3.21
C LYS A 97 4.37 11.34 2.16
N ASP A 98 4.21 11.67 0.88
CA ASP A 98 4.44 10.72 -0.23
C ASP A 98 5.90 10.31 -0.35
N PHE A 99 6.81 11.28 -0.26
CA PHE A 99 8.23 11.01 -0.30
C PHE A 99 8.67 10.11 0.87
N CYS A 100 8.18 10.38 2.09
CA CYS A 100 8.41 9.50 3.24
C CYS A 100 7.86 8.09 3.01
N ARG A 101 6.73 7.93 2.31
CA ARG A 101 6.19 6.61 1.95
C ARG A 101 7.06 5.89 0.93
N LEU A 102 7.66 6.61 -0.01
CA LEU A 102 8.63 6.06 -0.95
C LEU A 102 9.90 5.61 -0.22
N LEU A 103 10.45 6.46 0.65
CA LEU A 103 11.61 6.10 1.49
C LEU A 103 11.32 4.88 2.38
N LEU A 104 10.12 4.76 2.94
CA LEU A 104 9.71 3.57 3.69
C LEU A 104 9.78 2.29 2.84
N GLY A 105 9.37 2.35 1.57
CA GLY A 105 9.48 1.22 0.64
C GLY A 105 10.94 0.80 0.40
N ILE A 106 11.83 1.77 0.22
CA ILE A 106 13.28 1.53 0.10
C ILE A 106 13.83 0.94 1.41
N ALA A 107 13.45 1.50 2.56
CA ALA A 107 13.85 1.01 3.87
C ALA A 107 13.45 -0.45 4.10
N MET A 108 12.25 -0.85 3.66
CA MET A 108 11.80 -2.24 3.76
C MET A 108 12.71 -3.20 2.99
N MET A 109 13.13 -2.83 1.78
CA MET A 109 14.06 -3.66 1.00
C MET A 109 15.47 -3.64 1.59
N SER A 110 15.95 -2.49 2.03
CA SER A 110 17.23 -2.36 2.75
C SER A 110 17.27 -3.23 4.02
N MET A 111 16.15 -3.33 4.73
CA MET A 111 16.02 -4.21 5.90
C MET A 111 16.13 -5.69 5.53
N VAL A 112 15.51 -6.12 4.42
CA VAL A 112 15.65 -7.49 3.91
C VAL A 112 17.10 -7.79 3.56
N VAL A 113 17.78 -6.87 2.87
CA VAL A 113 19.23 -7.00 2.57
C VAL A 113 20.05 -7.10 3.85
N THR A 114 19.76 -6.26 4.85
CA THR A 114 20.43 -6.28 6.16
C THR A 114 20.28 -7.64 6.84
N ILE A 115 19.07 -8.20 6.85
CA ILE A 115 18.77 -9.53 7.42
C ILE A 115 19.57 -10.61 6.68
N ILE A 116 19.56 -10.61 5.35
CA ILE A 116 20.29 -11.61 4.54
C ILE A 116 21.79 -11.53 4.79
N LEU A 117 22.38 -10.33 4.75
CA LEU A 117 23.81 -10.15 5.01
C LEU A 117 24.19 -10.56 6.43
N SER A 118 23.36 -10.25 7.42
CA SER A 118 23.59 -10.66 8.81
C SER A 118 23.57 -12.19 8.96
N ILE A 119 22.64 -12.88 8.29
CA ILE A 119 22.58 -14.35 8.28
C ILE A 119 23.84 -14.94 7.63
N ILE A 120 24.28 -14.40 6.49
CA ILE A 120 25.50 -14.87 5.81
C ILE A 120 26.73 -14.73 6.72
N GLU A 121 26.89 -13.59 7.40
CA GLU A 121 28.01 -13.36 8.32
C GLU A 121 27.96 -14.28 9.55
N LEU A 122 26.76 -14.63 10.03
CA LEU A 122 26.61 -15.63 11.10
C LEU A 122 27.09 -17.01 10.67
N PHE A 123 26.78 -17.44 9.45
CA PHE A 123 27.21 -18.75 8.95
C PHE A 123 28.71 -18.82 8.64
N LYS A 124 29.35 -17.71 8.28
CA LYS A 124 30.79 -17.70 7.93
C LYS A 124 31.71 -17.79 9.14
N GLY A 125 31.33 -17.25 10.29
CA GLY A 125 32.24 -17.14 11.43
C GLY A 125 31.57 -16.81 12.76
N PHE A 126 30.26 -17.03 12.88
CA PHE A 126 29.48 -16.78 14.10
C PHE A 126 29.72 -15.37 14.69
N ASN A 127 29.59 -14.35 13.85
CA ASN A 127 29.77 -12.97 14.29
C ASN A 127 28.63 -12.54 15.23
N PHE A 128 28.93 -12.38 16.53
CA PHE A 128 27.95 -11.99 17.54
C PHE A 128 27.19 -10.70 17.20
N TRP A 129 27.87 -9.72 16.59
CA TRP A 129 27.23 -8.46 16.20
C TRP A 129 26.20 -8.64 15.09
N ALA A 130 26.42 -9.57 14.16
CA ALA A 130 25.44 -9.90 13.13
C ALA A 130 24.17 -10.49 13.74
N LEU A 131 24.27 -11.28 14.82
CA LEU A 131 23.12 -11.79 15.56
C LEU A 131 22.33 -10.64 16.21
N VAL A 132 23.03 -9.71 16.87
CA VAL A 132 22.41 -8.54 17.49
C VAL A 132 21.67 -7.71 16.44
N VAL A 133 22.32 -7.38 15.31
CA VAL A 133 21.70 -6.61 14.22
C VAL A 133 20.48 -7.33 13.65
N LEU A 134 20.55 -8.64 13.46
CA LEU A 134 19.43 -9.46 12.98
C LEU A 134 18.23 -9.36 13.94
N LEU A 135 18.45 -9.62 15.24
CA LEU A 135 17.38 -9.59 16.25
C LEU A 135 16.77 -8.19 16.39
N VAL A 136 17.62 -7.16 16.43
CA VAL A 136 17.17 -5.76 16.52
C VAL A 136 16.36 -5.36 15.27
N SER A 137 16.82 -5.75 14.08
CA SER A 137 16.08 -5.45 12.83
C SER A 137 14.70 -6.10 12.82
N ILE A 138 14.59 -7.36 13.24
CA ILE A 138 13.31 -8.07 13.37
C ILE A 138 12.41 -7.40 14.41
N LEU A 139 12.97 -7.04 15.58
CA LEU A 139 12.22 -6.36 16.63
C LEU A 139 11.68 -5.01 16.15
N ILE A 140 12.51 -4.18 15.52
CA ILE A 140 12.11 -2.90 14.93
C ILE A 140 10.98 -3.11 13.92
N TYR A 141 11.10 -4.09 13.03
CA TYR A 141 10.06 -4.42 12.05
C TYR A 141 8.72 -4.79 12.72
N VAL A 142 8.74 -5.70 13.68
CA VAL A 142 7.51 -6.19 14.35
C VAL A 142 6.83 -5.09 15.16
N VAL A 143 7.60 -4.38 15.99
CA VAL A 143 7.09 -3.29 16.83
C VAL A 143 6.49 -2.21 15.96
N SER A 144 7.23 -1.80 14.94
CA SER A 144 6.78 -0.72 14.08
C SER A 144 5.58 -1.10 13.21
N ARG A 145 5.55 -2.31 12.64
CA ARG A 145 4.39 -2.81 11.89
C ARG A 145 3.14 -2.82 12.75
N ARG A 146 3.23 -3.25 14.02
CA ARG A 146 2.10 -3.19 14.96
C ARG A 146 1.67 -1.76 15.25
N TYR A 147 2.63 -0.89 15.57
CA TYR A 147 2.37 0.51 15.91
C TYR A 147 1.73 1.29 14.75
N PHE A 148 2.34 1.25 13.56
CA PHE A 148 1.85 1.99 12.39
C PHE A 148 0.53 1.47 11.86
N THR A 149 0.29 0.15 11.91
CA THR A 149 -1.02 -0.42 11.54
C THR A 149 -2.12 0.13 12.45
N ARG A 150 -1.89 0.15 13.76
CA ARG A 150 -2.86 0.71 14.74
C ARG A 150 -3.09 2.20 14.54
N LEU A 151 -2.02 2.99 14.38
CA LEU A 151 -2.14 4.42 14.12
C LEU A 151 -2.92 4.72 12.85
N ARG A 152 -2.62 4.00 11.76
CA ARG A 152 -3.33 4.17 10.50
C ARG A 152 -4.79 3.77 10.61
N SER A 153 -5.09 2.67 11.31
CA SER A 153 -6.46 2.25 11.58
C SER A 153 -7.23 3.34 12.32
N LYS A 154 -6.65 3.91 13.39
CA LYS A 154 -7.28 5.00 14.16
C LYS A 154 -7.51 6.25 13.30
N LYS A 155 -6.55 6.65 12.47
CA LYS A 155 -6.70 7.81 11.56
C LYS A 155 -7.80 7.57 10.52
N ASN A 156 -7.82 6.38 9.91
CA ASN A 156 -8.87 6.02 8.96
C ASN A 156 -10.24 5.98 9.64
N GLU A 157 -10.32 5.43 10.86
CA GLU A 157 -11.56 5.38 11.64
C GLU A 157 -12.09 6.77 11.96
N LYS A 158 -11.22 7.73 12.30
CA LYS A 158 -11.64 9.13 12.52
C LYS A 158 -12.29 9.74 11.27
N VAL A 159 -11.64 9.59 10.11
CA VAL A 159 -12.21 10.07 8.83
C VAL A 159 -13.54 9.36 8.52
N CYS A 160 -13.65 8.07 8.83
CA CYS A 160 -14.91 7.35 8.66
C CYS A 160 -16.00 7.85 9.61
N ARG A 161 -15.67 8.21 10.86
CA ARG A 161 -16.64 8.74 11.84
C ARG A 161 -17.17 10.13 11.49
N GLU A 162 -16.39 10.92 10.75
CA GLU A 162 -16.79 12.23 10.23
C GLU A 162 -17.65 12.12 8.97
N CYS A 163 -17.80 10.92 8.40
CA CYS A 163 -18.63 10.70 7.22
C CYS A 163 -20.10 10.51 7.59
N ASP A 164 -20.99 11.19 6.86
CA ASP A 164 -22.45 11.06 7.00
C ASP A 164 -22.95 9.61 6.83
N GLN A 165 -22.18 8.73 6.20
CA GLN A 165 -22.53 7.34 5.96
C GLN A 165 -21.97 6.37 7.01
N PHE A 166 -21.41 6.86 8.12
CA PHE A 166 -20.75 6.04 9.14
C PHE A 166 -21.69 4.99 9.78
N TYR A 167 -22.95 5.33 9.97
CA TYR A 167 -23.95 4.45 10.60
C TYR A 167 -24.41 3.29 9.69
N LEU A 168 -24.07 3.33 8.40
CA LEU A 168 -24.42 2.27 7.47
C LEU A 168 -23.44 1.10 7.61
N PRO A 169 -23.92 -0.17 7.52
CA PRO A 169 -23.05 -1.34 7.55
C PRO A 169 -22.02 -1.36 6.40
N ARG A 170 -22.29 -0.61 5.32
CA ARG A 170 -21.36 -0.37 4.21
C ARG A 170 -21.63 1.01 3.61
N CYS A 171 -20.59 1.86 3.55
CA CYS A 171 -20.71 3.16 2.88
C CYS A 171 -20.86 2.99 1.36
N GLU A 172 -21.49 3.95 0.68
CA GLU A 172 -21.67 3.92 -0.78
C GLU A 172 -20.32 3.86 -1.52
N GLY A 173 -19.29 4.46 -0.92
CA GLY A 173 -17.91 4.39 -1.39
C GLY A 173 -17.31 2.97 -1.42
N MET A 174 -17.91 2.03 -0.68
CA MET A 174 -17.65 0.59 -0.73
C MET A 174 -18.78 -0.21 -1.39
N GLY A 175 -19.99 0.37 -1.49
CA GLY A 175 -21.23 -0.27 -1.95
C GLY A 175 -21.61 -0.02 -3.40
N GLN A 176 -20.97 0.92 -4.11
CA GLN A 176 -21.28 1.21 -5.52
C GLN A 176 -20.85 0.08 -6.45
N LYS A 177 -21.69 -0.96 -6.51
CA LYS A 177 -21.75 -1.91 -7.61
C LYS A 177 -23.05 -2.71 -7.73
N LEU A 178 -24.14 -2.32 -7.08
CA LEU A 178 -25.43 -3.01 -7.27
C LEU A 178 -26.52 -2.13 -7.91
N SER A 179 -26.57 -0.82 -7.64
CA SER A 179 -27.73 0.00 -8.09
C SER A 179 -27.60 0.63 -9.48
N SER A 180 -26.40 0.77 -10.05
CA SER A 180 -26.22 1.34 -11.39
C SER A 180 -26.41 0.32 -12.53
N GLU A 181 -26.31 -0.99 -12.24
CA GLU A 181 -26.60 -2.06 -13.21
C GLU A 181 -28.12 -2.27 -13.40
N GLU A 182 -28.93 -2.06 -12.37
CA GLU A 182 -30.40 -2.18 -12.42
C GLU A 182 -31.08 -1.04 -13.20
N LYS A 183 -30.51 0.18 -13.15
CA LYS A 183 -31.05 1.31 -13.93
C LYS A 183 -30.74 1.21 -15.43
N THR A 184 -29.64 0.59 -15.82
CA THR A 184 -29.27 0.50 -17.26
C THR A 184 -29.98 -0.66 -17.96
N THR A 185 -30.29 -1.74 -17.23
CA THR A 185 -31.12 -2.85 -17.74
C THR A 185 -32.57 -2.43 -17.91
N ASN A 186 -33.16 -1.70 -16.96
CA ASN A 186 -34.54 -1.23 -17.07
C ASN A 186 -34.77 -0.19 -18.19
N VAL A 187 -33.77 0.65 -18.52
CA VAL A 187 -33.87 1.60 -19.64
C VAL A 187 -33.79 0.89 -21.00
N LEU A 188 -33.02 -0.20 -21.10
CA LEU A 188 -32.91 -0.98 -22.33
C LEU A 188 -34.17 -1.82 -22.61
N ASP A 189 -34.83 -2.36 -21.58
CA ASP A 189 -36.11 -3.08 -21.77
C ASP A 189 -37.28 -2.14 -22.07
N SER A 190 -37.33 -0.95 -21.47
CA SER A 190 -38.39 0.03 -21.75
C SER A 190 -38.35 0.56 -23.19
N SER A 191 -37.16 0.60 -23.81
CA SER A 191 -36.99 1.06 -25.20
C SER A 191 -37.46 0.06 -26.27
N LYS A 192 -37.71 -1.20 -25.88
CA LYS A 192 -38.24 -2.24 -26.78
C LYS A 192 -39.75 -2.33 -26.79
N ILE A 193 -40.42 -1.80 -25.76
CA ILE A 193 -41.88 -1.88 -25.62
C ILE A 193 -42.60 -0.78 -26.41
N SER A 194 -41.93 0.33 -26.78
CA SER A 194 -42.56 1.42 -27.56
C SER A 194 -42.47 1.27 -29.09
N LYS A 195 -42.13 0.09 -29.60
CA LYS A 195 -41.99 -0.19 -31.05
C LYS A 195 -42.90 -1.33 -31.54
N GLN A 196 -43.97 -1.63 -30.83
CA GLN A 196 -45.06 -2.49 -31.31
C GLN A 196 -46.35 -1.68 -31.40
#